data_AF-A0A3B8YS26-F1
#
_entry.id   AF-A0A3B8YS26-F1
#
_cell.length_a   1.000
_cell.length_b   1.000
_cell.length_c   1.000
_cell.angle_alpha   90.00
_cell.angle_beta   90.00
_cell.angle_gamma   90.00
#
_symmetry.space_group_name_H-M   'P 1'
#
loop_
_entity.id
_entity.type
_entity.pdbx_description
1 polymer ?
#
loop_
_entity_poly.entity_id
_entity_poly.type
_entity_poly.pdbx_seq_one_letter_code
_entity_poly.pdbx_strand_id
1 'polypeptide(L)'
;MTWMSQIFPAPRECKQRSEEMLSWPLQIEVLVDPALPEQGYRLELAMGTASITCRDAAGERYARATLRQLEIACPGAVPELEVLDWPEFPVRGYMLDI
;
A
#
# COMPACT_ATOMS: atom_id res chain seq x y z
N MET A 1 -12.16 -14.70 5.28
CA MET A 1 -11.47 -14.06 4.14
C MET A 1 -10.27 -13.31 4.68
N THR A 2 -9.07 -13.89 4.66
CA THR A 2 -7.88 -13.29 5.31
C THR A 2 -6.89 -12.80 4.25
N TRP A 3 -7.34 -11.93 3.35
CA TRP A 3 -6.46 -11.34 2.33
C TRP A 3 -5.36 -10.46 2.95
N MET A 4 -5.59 -9.90 4.15
CA MET A 4 -4.60 -9.13 4.91
C MET A 4 -3.29 -9.90 5.17
N SER A 5 -3.35 -11.22 5.37
CA SER A 5 -2.14 -12.03 5.59
C SER A 5 -1.37 -12.36 4.31
N GLN A 6 -1.88 -11.94 3.14
CA GLN A 6 -1.22 -12.16 1.85
C GLN A 6 -0.38 -10.97 1.39
N ILE A 7 -0.40 -9.85 2.13
CA ILE A 7 0.48 -8.71 1.86
C ILE A 7 1.83 -9.00 2.50
N PHE A 8 2.89 -9.03 1.68
CA PHE A 8 4.26 -9.25 2.12
C PHE A 8 5.22 -8.18 1.58
N PRO A 9 6.12 -7.62 2.41
CA PRO A 9 6.16 -7.76 3.87
C PRO A 9 4.87 -7.24 4.52
N ALA A 10 4.58 -7.73 5.73
CA ALA A 10 3.40 -7.26 6.46
C ALA A 10 3.57 -5.76 6.78
N PRO A 11 2.59 -4.91 6.43
CA PRO A 11 2.69 -3.49 6.72
C PRO A 11 2.60 -3.25 8.23
N ARG A 12 3.14 -2.12 8.67
CA ARG A 12 3.06 -1.70 10.09
C ARG A 12 1.63 -1.55 10.58
N GLU A 13 0.76 -0.93 9.80
CA GLU A 13 -0.67 -0.83 10.10
C GLU A 13 -1.50 -1.09 8.85
N CYS A 14 -2.56 -1.89 9.00
CA CYS A 14 -3.59 -2.07 7.98
C CYS A 14 -4.95 -2.11 8.68
N LYS A 15 -5.86 -1.22 8.29
CA LYS A 15 -7.18 -1.08 8.88
C LYS A 15 -8.22 -1.10 7.77
N GLN A 16 -9.14 -2.04 7.83
CA GLN A 16 -10.35 -1.96 7.03
C GLN A 16 -11.22 -0.84 7.60
N ARG A 17 -11.68 0.08 6.75
CA ARG A 17 -12.47 1.27 7.14
C ARG A 17 -13.97 0.99 7.09
N SER A 18 -14.41 0.20 6.12
CA SER A 18 -15.79 -0.23 5.97
C SER A 18 -15.88 -1.62 5.32
N GLU A 19 -17.06 -2.21 5.30
CA GLU A 19 -17.34 -3.44 4.52
C GLU A 19 -17.65 -3.16 3.05
N GLU A 20 -17.68 -1.89 2.64
CA GLU A 20 -17.90 -1.51 1.25
C GLU A 20 -16.75 -2.01 0.38
N MET A 21 -17.12 -2.50 -0.80
CA MET A 21 -16.24 -3.27 -1.66
C MET A 21 -16.05 -2.50 -2.97
N LEU A 22 -14.81 -2.08 -3.24
CA LEU A 22 -14.42 -1.24 -4.37
C LEU A 22 -13.98 -2.10 -5.55
N SER A 23 -14.56 -1.88 -6.72
CA SER A 23 -14.14 -2.56 -7.95
C SER A 23 -12.83 -2.01 -8.48
N TRP A 24 -11.96 -2.88 -8.98
CA TRP A 24 -10.82 -2.50 -9.79
C TRP A 24 -11.26 -2.02 -11.19
N PRO A 25 -10.48 -1.15 -11.88
CA PRO A 25 -9.32 -0.43 -11.35
C PRO A 25 -9.73 0.79 -10.50
N LEU A 26 -8.88 1.16 -9.54
CA LEU A 26 -9.04 2.39 -8.78
C LEU A 26 -8.33 3.56 -9.49
N GLN A 27 -8.89 4.76 -9.38
CA GLN A 27 -8.20 5.99 -9.79
C GLN A 27 -7.03 6.24 -8.83
N ILE A 28 -5.85 6.60 -9.34
CA ILE A 28 -4.67 6.79 -8.49
C ILE A 28 -4.38 8.28 -8.34
N GLU A 29 -4.30 8.73 -7.10
CA GLU A 29 -3.88 10.08 -6.73
C GLU A 29 -2.62 9.99 -5.87
N VAL A 30 -1.66 10.90 -6.09
CA VAL A 30 -0.38 10.88 -5.37
C VAL A 30 -0.09 12.26 -4.80
N LEU A 31 0.22 12.29 -3.51
CA LEU A 31 0.62 13.48 -2.76
C LEU A 31 1.92 13.23 -2.01
N VAL A 32 2.74 14.28 -1.88
CA VAL A 32 3.97 14.22 -1.09
C VAL A 32 3.73 14.86 0.28
N ASP A 33 4.04 14.12 1.34
CA ASP A 33 3.97 14.61 2.72
C ASP A 33 5.32 14.47 3.45
N PRO A 34 6.01 15.59 3.71
CA PRO A 34 7.22 15.60 4.51
C PRO A 34 7.03 15.10 5.96
N ALA A 35 5.83 15.06 6.53
CA ALA A 35 5.66 14.55 7.90
C ALA A 35 5.82 13.03 8.00
N LEU A 36 5.75 12.29 6.89
CA LEU A 36 5.93 10.84 6.87
C LEU A 36 7.39 10.43 7.10
N PRO A 37 7.64 9.24 7.69
CA PRO A 37 8.97 8.66 7.79
C PRO A 37 9.63 8.49 6.41
N GLU A 38 10.97 8.45 6.36
CA GLU A 38 11.70 8.15 5.13
C GLU A 38 11.21 6.83 4.51
N GLN A 39 11.05 6.82 3.18
CA GLN A 39 10.47 5.70 2.44
C GLN A 39 9.06 5.30 2.90
N GLY A 40 8.39 6.12 3.71
CA GLY A 40 7.07 5.86 4.26
C GLY A 40 5.95 6.28 3.33
N TYR A 41 4.81 5.60 3.47
CA TYR A 41 3.58 5.91 2.75
C TYR A 41 2.33 5.63 3.57
N ARG A 42 1.26 6.34 3.22
CA ARG A 42 -0.14 6.03 3.54
C ARG A 42 -0.86 5.72 2.24
N LEU A 43 -1.57 4.59 2.20
CA LEU A 43 -2.43 4.18 1.09
C LEU A 43 -3.86 4.09 1.61
N GLU A 44 -4.74 4.92 1.07
CA GLU A 44 -6.17 4.92 1.38
C GLU A 44 -6.96 4.48 0.14
N LEU A 45 -7.79 3.45 0.30
CA LEU A 45 -8.72 3.00 -0.73
C LEU A 45 -10.13 3.38 -0.30
N ALA A 46 -10.74 4.33 -0.99
CA ALA A 46 -12.08 4.82 -0.71
C ALA A 46 -12.72 5.37 -1.97
N MET A 47 -14.05 5.20 -2.12
CA MET A 47 -14.84 5.86 -3.18
C MET A 47 -14.30 5.64 -4.62
N GLY A 48 -13.65 4.51 -4.90
CA GLY A 48 -13.07 4.21 -6.22
C GLY A 48 -11.68 4.82 -6.46
N THR A 49 -11.07 5.42 -5.45
CA THR A 49 -9.75 6.06 -5.50
C THR A 49 -8.76 5.35 -4.58
N ALA A 50 -7.53 5.20 -5.06
CA ALA A 50 -6.36 4.81 -4.31
C ALA A 50 -5.48 6.05 -4.09
N SER A 51 -5.65 6.68 -2.92
CA SER A 51 -4.89 7.87 -2.53
C SER A 51 -3.57 7.45 -1.89
N ILE A 52 -2.46 7.81 -2.53
CA ILE A 52 -1.09 7.55 -2.06
C ILE A 52 -0.52 8.85 -1.51
N THR A 53 -0.27 8.89 -0.21
CA THR A 53 0.54 9.94 0.40
C THR A 53 1.90 9.36 0.76
N CYS A 54 3.00 9.94 0.30
CA CYS A 54 4.34 9.39 0.51
C CYS A 54 5.37 10.48 0.84
N ARG A 55 6.44 10.12 1.56
CA ARG A 55 7.54 11.05 1.84
C ARG A 55 8.41 11.33 0.62
N ASP A 56 8.67 10.31 -0.17
CA ASP A 56 9.62 10.31 -1.28
C ASP A 56 9.25 9.26 -2.34
N ALA A 57 10.02 9.21 -3.43
CA ALA A 57 9.79 8.29 -4.54
C ALA A 57 9.90 6.79 -4.13
N ALA A 58 10.69 6.47 -3.09
CA ALA A 58 10.76 5.10 -2.58
C ALA A 58 9.46 4.75 -1.84
N GLY A 59 8.92 5.66 -1.03
CA GLY A 59 7.60 5.54 -0.41
C GLY A 59 6.48 5.33 -1.43
N GLU A 60 6.43 6.14 -2.50
CA GLU A 60 5.45 5.94 -3.58
C GLU A 60 5.56 4.55 -4.20
N ARG A 61 6.79 4.10 -4.49
CA ARG A 61 7.04 2.77 -5.06
C ARG A 61 6.54 1.66 -4.14
N TYR A 62 6.73 1.78 -2.82
CA TYR A 62 6.23 0.79 -1.87
C TYR A 62 4.70 0.81 -1.77
N ALA A 63 4.07 1.99 -1.77
CA ALA A 63 2.61 2.11 -1.82
C ALA A 63 2.01 1.39 -3.05
N ARG A 64 2.61 1.59 -4.23
CA ARG A 64 2.19 0.93 -5.47
C ARG A 64 2.40 -0.58 -5.44
N ALA A 65 3.50 -1.04 -4.84
CA ALA A 65 3.75 -2.47 -4.65
C ALA A 65 2.68 -3.11 -3.76
N THR A 66 2.29 -2.43 -2.68
CA THR A 66 1.21 -2.86 -1.79
C THR A 66 -0.15 -2.86 -2.51
N LEU A 67 -0.46 -1.81 -3.28
CA LEU A 67 -1.68 -1.74 -4.09
C LEU A 67 -1.78 -2.92 -5.07
N ARG A 68 -0.68 -3.25 -5.75
CA ARG A 68 -0.61 -4.40 -6.66
C ARG A 68 -0.83 -5.72 -5.93
N GLN A 69 -0.30 -5.87 -4.72
CA GLN A 69 -0.54 -7.08 -3.91
C GLN A 69 -2.01 -7.20 -3.50
N LEU A 70 -2.67 -6.09 -3.16
CA LEU A 70 -4.11 -6.06 -2.87
C LEU A 70 -4.94 -6.48 -4.09
N GLU A 71 -4.59 -6.01 -5.28
CA GLU A 71 -5.23 -6.42 -6.54
C GLU A 71 -5.10 -7.93 -6.79
N ILE A 72 -3.92 -8.50 -6.52
CA ILE A 72 -3.68 -9.95 -6.66
C ILE A 72 -4.42 -10.76 -5.58
N ALA A 73 -4.40 -10.31 -4.34
CA ALA A 73 -5.05 -11.00 -3.21
C ALA A 73 -6.59 -10.90 -3.25
N CYS A 74 -7.11 -9.84 -3.88
CA CYS A 74 -8.53 -9.53 -3.96
C CYS A 74 -8.95 -9.24 -5.41
N PRO A 75 -8.90 -10.22 -6.34
CA PRO A 75 -8.98 -9.98 -7.78
C PRO A 75 -10.33 -9.43 -8.29
N GLY A 76 -11.41 -9.62 -7.53
CA GLY A 76 -12.72 -9.08 -7.89
C GLY A 76 -12.90 -7.64 -7.43
N ALA A 77 -12.67 -7.41 -6.14
CA ALA A 77 -12.85 -6.13 -5.51
C ALA A 77 -12.15 -6.12 -4.14
N VAL A 78 -11.83 -4.93 -3.64
CA VAL A 78 -11.08 -4.71 -2.40
C VAL A 78 -11.92 -3.89 -1.42
N PRO A 79 -11.94 -4.20 -0.11
CA PRO A 79 -12.69 -3.38 0.82
C PRO A 79 -12.04 -2.00 0.98
N GLU A 80 -12.82 -1.01 1.43
CA GLU A 80 -12.23 0.25 1.86
C GLU A 80 -11.25 0.02 3.00
N LEU A 81 -10.05 0.56 2.86
CA LEU A 81 -8.95 0.31 3.79
C LEU A 81 -7.95 1.44 3.81
N GLU A 82 -7.15 1.43 4.88
CA GLU A 82 -6.01 2.31 5.09
C GLU A 82 -4.80 1.46 5.45
N VAL A 83 -3.68 1.66 4.75
CA VAL A 83 -2.38 1.08 5.07
C VAL A 83 -1.43 2.21 5.40
N LEU A 84 -0.71 2.10 6.52
CA LEU A 84 0.40 2.97 6.86
C LEU A 84 1.63 2.09 7.03
N ASP A 85 2.69 2.39 6.27
CA ASP A 85 3.90 1.59 6.33
C ASP A 85 5.17 2.37 6.02
N TRP A 86 6.27 1.89 6.57
CA TRP A 86 7.64 2.32 6.29
C TRP A 86 8.59 1.23 6.75
N PRO A 87 9.74 1.08 6.09
CA PRO A 87 10.65 0.00 6.41
C PRO A 87 11.33 0.19 7.75
N GLU A 88 11.58 -0.92 8.44
CA GLU A 88 12.42 -0.92 9.64
C GLU A 88 13.90 -0.66 9.31
N PHE A 89 14.37 -1.16 8.16
CA PHE A 89 15.73 -0.92 7.67
C PHE A 89 15.69 -0.22 6.31
N PRO A 90 16.39 0.92 6.13
CA PRO A 90 16.32 1.70 4.89
C PRO A 90 16.91 0.96 3.67
N VAL A 91 17.85 0.02 3.90
CA VAL A 91 18.49 -0.80 2.86
C VAL A 91 18.02 -2.24 2.99
N ARG A 92 17.40 -2.77 1.93
CA ARG A 92 16.84 -4.14 1.86
C ARG A 92 17.25 -4.77 0.53
N GLY A 93 18.50 -5.22 0.47
CA GLY A 93 19.12 -5.76 -0.75
C GLY A 93 19.36 -7.27 -0.68
N TYR A 94 19.68 -7.86 -1.83
CA TYR A 94 20.08 -9.25 -1.99
C TYR A 94 21.35 -9.30 -2.84
N MET A 95 22.27 -10.22 -2.51
CA MET A 95 23.44 -10.50 -3.36
C MET A 95 23.01 -11.48 -4.45
N LEU A 96 23.18 -11.09 -5.72
CA LEU A 96 23.01 -11.97 -6.87
C LEU A 96 24.39 -12.34 -7.39
N ASP A 97 24.70 -13.63 -7.38
CA ASP A 97 25.89 -14.19 -8.02
C ASP A 97 25.44 -14.80 -9.35
N ILE A 98 25.78 -14.14 -10.47
CA ILE A 98 25.23 -14.43 -11.81
C ILE A 98 26.30 -14.96 -12.77
#